data_AF-A0A1G0YH42-F1
#
_entry.id   AF-A0A1G0YH42-F1
#
_cell.length_a   1.000
_cell.length_b   1.000
_cell.length_c   1.000
_cell.angle_alpha   90.00
_cell.angle_beta   90.00
_cell.angle_gamma   90.00
#
_symmetry.space_group_name_H-M   'P 1'
#
loop_
_entity.id
_entity.type
_entity.pdbx_description
1 polymer ?
#
loop_
_entity_poly.entity_id
_entity_poly.type
_entity_poly.pdbx_seq_one_letter_code
_entity_poly.pdbx_strand_id
1 'polypeptide(L)'
;MYSSKEKLAKIIELDPEEFDKWCRIATYKVNRRYPAIKVIDMVSVPNVLICADIMRGGGLYGRVVNLGGSIGTFLGVDLLTYGYKIVKADTVSALLEALELNIENIWGIIIYAHGNPVGYIATPSTNIYTTQKELIYKLHKNGYKIAYAYLMQCFSGYEGNVEIKNMNVDTFNDFIDNYFDKRIMKNYISKFENGRSSVTFTIDWHMEWSIISNRVWDYQDMNVLTIDMKFFLPETHTIDCAD
;
A
#
# COMPACT_ATOMS: atom_id res chain seq x y z
N MET A 1 27.82 -9.16 -18.34
CA MET A 1 27.15 -8.29 -19.33
C MET A 1 25.65 -8.56 -19.18
N TYR A 2 24.84 -7.61 -18.72
CA TYR A 2 23.41 -7.85 -18.48
C TYR A 2 22.66 -8.15 -19.78
N SER A 3 21.74 -9.10 -19.74
CA SER A 3 20.77 -9.40 -20.79
C SER A 3 19.85 -8.19 -21.04
N SER A 4 19.20 -8.13 -22.21
CA SER A 4 18.24 -7.06 -22.53
C SER A 4 17.05 -7.03 -21.56
N LYS A 5 16.66 -8.19 -21.01
CA LYS A 5 15.61 -8.30 -19.98
C LYS A 5 16.02 -7.57 -18.70
N GLU A 6 17.20 -7.90 -18.17
CA GLU A 6 17.74 -7.28 -16.94
C GLU A 6 17.96 -5.78 -17.10
N LYS A 7 18.41 -5.33 -18.28
CA LYS A 7 18.55 -3.90 -18.58
C LYS A 7 17.20 -3.17 -18.55
N LEU A 8 16.18 -3.73 -19.21
CA LEU A 8 14.84 -3.12 -19.21
C LEU A 8 14.24 -3.12 -17.81
N ALA A 9 14.27 -4.25 -17.11
CA ALA A 9 13.82 -4.38 -15.73
C ALA A 9 14.46 -3.32 -14.82
N LYS A 10 15.77 -3.09 -14.96
CA LYS A 10 16.49 -2.05 -14.21
C LYS A 10 16.05 -0.62 -14.56
N ILE A 11 15.69 -0.34 -15.81
CA ILE A 11 15.23 1.00 -16.23
C ILE A 11 13.85 1.31 -15.64
N ILE A 12 12.95 0.33 -15.65
CA ILE A 12 11.58 0.50 -15.16
C ILE A 12 11.42 0.12 -13.68
N GLU A 13 12.49 -0.41 -13.07
CA GLU A 13 12.61 -0.76 -11.66
C GLU A 13 11.67 -1.87 -11.17
N LEU A 14 11.26 -2.74 -12.10
CA LEU A 14 10.51 -3.97 -11.84
C LEU A 14 11.46 -5.16 -11.70
N ASP A 15 10.97 -6.23 -11.08
CA ASP A 15 11.77 -7.41 -10.77
C ASP A 15 12.14 -8.16 -12.07
N PRO A 16 13.44 -8.36 -12.38
CA PRO A 16 13.85 -9.11 -13.58
C PRO A 16 13.41 -10.58 -13.55
N GLU A 17 13.19 -11.18 -12.38
CA GLU A 17 12.70 -12.56 -12.26
C GLU A 17 11.22 -12.67 -12.64
N GLU A 18 10.48 -11.57 -12.56
CA GLU A 18 9.06 -11.49 -12.94
C GLU A 18 8.85 -10.90 -14.34
N PHE A 19 9.90 -10.82 -15.17
CA PHE A 19 9.86 -10.19 -16.50
C PHE A 19 8.67 -10.64 -17.34
N ASP A 20 8.44 -11.95 -17.42
CA ASP A 20 7.39 -12.52 -18.27
C ASP A 20 5.97 -12.33 -17.67
N LYS A 21 5.86 -11.84 -16.42
CA LYS A 21 4.57 -11.48 -15.79
C LYS A 21 4.17 -10.04 -16.13
N TRP A 22 5.12 -9.09 -16.05
CA TRP A 22 4.82 -7.67 -16.27
C TRP A 22 5.07 -7.20 -17.71
N CYS A 23 5.96 -7.83 -18.46
CA CYS A 23 6.30 -7.42 -19.81
C CYS A 23 5.33 -8.04 -20.83
N ARG A 24 4.68 -7.20 -21.65
CA ARG A 24 3.82 -7.68 -22.75
C ARG A 24 4.50 -7.42 -24.09
N ILE A 25 4.52 -8.41 -24.97
CA ILE A 25 5.07 -8.21 -26.32
C ILE A 25 4.05 -7.43 -27.15
N ALA A 26 4.43 -6.25 -27.61
CA ALA A 26 3.54 -5.37 -28.38
C ALA A 26 3.63 -5.67 -29.88
N THR A 27 4.85 -5.79 -30.42
CA THR A 27 5.06 -6.05 -31.85
C THR A 27 6.24 -6.97 -32.11
N TYR A 28 6.13 -7.70 -33.22
CA TYR A 28 7.23 -8.45 -33.80
C TYR A 28 7.65 -7.83 -35.12
N LYS A 29 8.96 -7.75 -35.35
CA LYS A 29 9.52 -7.46 -36.64
C LYS A 29 9.89 -8.77 -37.32
N VAL A 30 9.45 -8.92 -38.56
CA VAL A 30 9.81 -10.06 -39.41
C VAL A 30 11.14 -9.77 -40.07
N ASN A 31 12.07 -10.72 -39.99
CA ASN A 31 13.33 -10.60 -40.73
C ASN A 31 13.05 -10.71 -42.23
N ARG A 32 13.38 -9.67 -43.00
CA ARG A 32 13.15 -9.63 -44.46
C ARG A 32 13.84 -10.78 -45.22
N ARG A 33 14.98 -11.27 -44.70
CA ARG A 33 15.77 -12.35 -45.32
C ARG A 33 15.34 -13.74 -44.85
N TYR A 34 14.72 -13.83 -43.67
CA TYR A 34 14.24 -15.07 -43.06
C TYR A 34 12.85 -14.85 -42.45
N PRO A 35 11.77 -14.90 -43.25
CA PRO A 35 10.42 -14.54 -42.81
C PRO A 35 9.87 -15.39 -41.66
N ALA A 36 10.41 -16.60 -41.47
CA ALA A 36 10.07 -17.48 -40.36
C ALA A 36 10.62 -16.99 -39.00
N ILE A 37 11.60 -16.09 -38.99
CA ILE A 37 12.20 -15.54 -37.77
C ILE A 37 11.46 -14.26 -37.38
N LYS A 38 10.70 -14.33 -36.29
CA LYS A 38 10.08 -13.18 -35.62
C LYS A 38 11.01 -12.69 -34.51
N VAL A 39 11.35 -11.41 -34.53
CA VAL A 39 12.13 -10.76 -33.47
C VAL A 39 11.21 -9.78 -32.74
N ILE A 40 11.30 -9.73 -31.42
CA ILE A 40 10.55 -8.74 -30.62
C ILE A 40 11.05 -7.34 -31.03
N ASP A 41 10.12 -6.47 -31.42
CA ASP A 41 10.41 -5.11 -31.89
C ASP A 41 10.04 -4.09 -30.82
N MET A 42 8.87 -4.28 -30.19
CA MET A 42 8.39 -3.43 -29.11
C MET A 42 7.76 -4.28 -28.00
N VAL A 43 7.95 -3.81 -26.77
CA VAL A 43 7.29 -4.34 -25.58
C VAL A 43 6.50 -3.23 -24.90
N SER A 44 5.43 -3.60 -24.23
CA SER A 44 4.65 -2.76 -23.34
C SER A 44 4.98 -3.13 -21.90
N VAL A 45 5.12 -2.12 -21.05
CA VAL A 45 5.47 -2.25 -19.63
C VAL A 45 4.42 -1.53 -18.77
N PRO A 46 4.26 -1.90 -17.50
CA PRO A 46 3.43 -1.16 -16.56
C PRO A 46 3.85 0.30 -16.46
N ASN A 47 2.90 1.21 -16.49
CA ASN A 47 3.17 2.64 -16.52
C ASN A 47 2.18 3.50 -15.72
N VAL A 48 1.37 2.90 -14.84
CA VAL A 48 0.43 3.65 -14.01
C VAL A 48 1.02 3.92 -12.63
N LEU A 49 1.08 5.18 -12.25
CA LEU A 49 1.39 5.61 -10.88
C LEU A 49 0.11 6.09 -10.21
N ILE A 50 -0.30 5.41 -9.13
CA ILE A 50 -1.46 5.83 -8.33
C ILE A 50 -0.98 6.76 -7.22
N CYS A 51 -1.52 7.98 -7.16
CA CYS A 51 -1.25 8.94 -6.10
C CYS A 51 -2.53 9.20 -5.30
N ALA A 52 -2.60 8.67 -4.08
CA ALA A 52 -3.73 8.82 -3.18
C ALA A 52 -3.43 9.89 -2.11
N ASP A 53 -4.17 10.99 -2.11
CA ASP A 53 -4.12 12.04 -1.07
C ASP A 53 -5.43 12.03 -0.27
N ILE A 54 -5.51 11.11 0.69
CA ILE A 54 -6.68 10.88 1.54
C ILE A 54 -6.67 11.82 2.76
N MET A 55 -5.50 12.33 3.15
CA MET A 55 -5.37 13.27 4.29
C MET A 55 -6.21 14.53 4.13
N ARG A 56 -6.37 15.03 2.90
CA ARG A 56 -7.05 16.32 2.69
C ARG A 56 -8.58 16.24 2.67
N GLY A 57 -9.14 15.06 2.43
CA GLY A 57 -10.56 14.89 2.14
C GLY A 57 -11.03 15.65 0.89
N GLY A 58 -12.14 15.20 0.30
CA GLY A 58 -12.70 15.84 -0.89
C GLY A 58 -13.18 17.29 -0.67
N GLY A 59 -12.96 18.15 -1.68
CA GLY A 59 -13.49 19.51 -1.79
C GLY A 59 -12.52 20.66 -1.49
N LEU A 60 -12.73 21.82 -2.13
CA LEU A 60 -11.94 23.06 -1.98
C LEU A 60 -11.83 23.55 -0.52
N TYR A 61 -12.86 23.31 0.30
CA TYR A 61 -12.91 23.76 1.70
C TYR A 61 -11.98 22.94 2.61
N GLY A 62 -11.86 21.62 2.39
CA GLY A 62 -10.91 20.75 3.12
C GLY A 62 -9.44 21.09 2.85
N ARG A 63 -9.16 21.72 1.70
CA ARG A 63 -7.82 22.20 1.33
C ARG A 63 -7.36 23.45 2.09
N VAL A 64 -8.29 24.26 2.60
CA VAL A 64 -7.97 25.53 3.30
C VAL A 64 -7.67 25.30 4.78
N VAL A 65 -8.32 24.33 5.41
CA VAL A 65 -8.11 24.01 6.85
C VAL A 65 -6.83 23.22 7.10
N ASN A 66 -6.30 22.56 6.06
CA ASN A 66 -5.03 21.81 6.11
C ASN A 66 -3.79 22.69 5.86
N LEU A 67 -3.76 23.91 6.41
CA LEU A 67 -2.68 24.92 6.28
C LEU A 67 -1.32 24.52 6.90
N GLY A 68 -1.17 23.29 7.41
CA GLY A 68 0.13 22.62 7.61
C GLY A 68 0.67 21.93 6.33
N GLY A 69 -0.11 21.96 5.24
CA GLY A 69 0.02 21.19 4.01
C GLY A 69 1.09 21.64 3.02
N SER A 70 2.22 22.16 3.52
CA SER A 70 3.44 22.45 2.74
C SER A 70 4.55 21.41 2.94
N ILE A 71 4.44 20.56 3.97
CA ILE A 71 5.43 19.51 4.27
C ILE A 71 5.23 18.27 3.35
N GLY A 72 4.02 18.10 2.80
CA GLY A 72 3.66 16.97 1.92
C GLY A 72 3.63 17.26 0.42
N THR A 73 4.01 18.47 -0.02
CA THR A 73 4.32 18.72 -1.44
C THR A 73 5.61 17.98 -1.76
N PHE A 74 5.50 16.71 -2.13
CA PHE A 74 6.63 15.96 -2.65
C PHE A 74 7.10 16.64 -3.94
N LEU A 75 8.10 17.52 -3.77
CA LEU A 75 9.02 18.03 -4.79
C LEU A 75 9.77 16.84 -5.40
N GLY A 76 9.08 16.01 -6.18
CA GLY A 76 9.68 14.80 -6.72
C GLY A 76 8.79 13.97 -7.62
N VAL A 77 7.47 14.18 -7.64
CA VAL A 77 6.60 13.45 -8.58
C VAL A 77 6.98 13.87 -10.01
N ASP A 78 7.15 15.16 -10.29
CA ASP A 78 7.49 15.61 -11.65
C ASP A 78 8.94 15.31 -12.08
N LEU A 79 9.87 15.12 -11.13
CA LEU A 79 11.29 14.85 -11.41
C LEU A 79 11.61 13.36 -11.65
N LEU A 80 10.75 12.44 -11.19
CA LEU A 80 10.96 10.98 -11.29
C LEU A 80 9.89 10.24 -12.12
N THR A 81 8.86 10.91 -12.65
CA THR A 81 7.70 10.25 -13.29
C THR A 81 7.46 10.62 -14.76
N TYR A 82 8.44 11.21 -15.45
CA TYR A 82 8.31 11.55 -16.86
C TYR A 82 8.05 10.28 -17.70
N GLY A 83 6.83 10.15 -18.24
CA GLY A 83 6.40 8.98 -19.03
C GLY A 83 5.38 8.05 -18.34
N TYR A 84 5.00 8.30 -17.08
CA TYR A 84 3.98 7.53 -16.38
C TYR A 84 2.60 8.21 -16.43
N LYS A 85 1.54 7.39 -16.50
CA LYS A 85 0.15 7.84 -16.34
C LYS A 85 -0.13 7.99 -14.85
N ILE A 86 -0.27 9.24 -14.39
CA ILE A 86 -0.61 9.54 -13.00
C ILE A 86 -2.12 9.46 -12.81
N VAL A 87 -2.58 8.60 -11.90
CA VAL A 87 -3.98 8.50 -11.47
C VAL A 87 -4.08 9.08 -10.06
N LYS A 88 -4.84 10.16 -9.90
CA LYS A 88 -5.03 10.83 -8.60
C LYS A 88 -6.30 10.32 -7.94
N ALA A 89 -6.21 9.93 -6.68
CA ALA A 89 -7.34 9.55 -5.83
C ALA A 89 -7.35 10.42 -4.58
N ASP A 90 -8.46 11.08 -4.28
CA ASP A 90 -8.61 11.96 -3.10
C ASP A 90 -9.58 11.39 -2.05
N THR A 91 -10.12 10.21 -2.32
CA THR A 91 -11.00 9.46 -1.42
C THR A 91 -10.60 8.00 -1.39
N VAL A 92 -11.00 7.29 -0.33
CA VAL A 92 -10.82 5.84 -0.23
C VAL A 92 -11.49 5.13 -1.42
N SER A 93 -12.72 5.50 -1.77
CA SER A 93 -13.44 4.88 -2.90
C SER A 93 -12.69 5.08 -4.23
N ALA A 94 -12.20 6.28 -4.50
CA ALA A 94 -11.43 6.57 -5.71
C ALA A 94 -10.09 5.79 -5.74
N LEU A 95 -9.46 5.55 -4.58
CA LEU A 95 -8.26 4.73 -4.48
C LEU A 95 -8.56 3.26 -4.83
N LEU A 96 -9.61 2.69 -4.25
CA LEU A 96 -9.99 1.31 -4.52
C LEU A 96 -10.43 1.11 -5.98
N GLU A 97 -11.14 2.08 -6.55
CA GLU A 97 -11.50 2.09 -7.97
C GLU A 97 -10.26 2.22 -8.87
N ALA A 98 -9.31 3.11 -8.54
CA ALA A 98 -8.08 3.28 -9.30
C ALA A 98 -7.23 2.00 -9.34
N LEU A 99 -7.17 1.25 -8.24
CA LEU A 99 -6.51 -0.05 -8.18
C LEU A 99 -7.18 -1.07 -9.11
N GLU A 100 -8.51 -1.13 -9.10
CA GLU A 100 -9.26 -2.10 -9.91
C GLU A 100 -9.17 -1.77 -11.41
N LEU A 101 -9.39 -0.51 -11.80
CA LEU A 101 -9.42 -0.09 -13.20
C LEU A 101 -8.04 -0.15 -13.89
N ASN A 102 -6.96 -0.17 -13.12
CA ASN A 102 -5.60 -0.19 -13.66
C ASN A 102 -4.84 -1.50 -13.33
N ILE A 103 -5.57 -2.55 -12.92
CA ILE A 103 -5.00 -3.87 -12.70
C ILE A 103 -4.09 -4.29 -13.87
N GLU A 104 -3.00 -4.98 -13.53
CA GLU A 104 -1.91 -5.40 -14.41
C GLU A 104 -1.04 -4.28 -15.01
N ASN A 105 -1.36 -3.01 -14.79
CA ASN A 105 -0.62 -1.86 -15.34
C ASN A 105 -0.01 -0.95 -14.26
N ILE A 106 -0.19 -1.30 -12.98
CA ILE A 106 0.31 -0.51 -11.85
C ILE A 106 1.82 -0.67 -11.76
N TRP A 107 2.52 0.44 -11.93
CA TRP A 107 3.96 0.53 -11.75
C TRP A 107 4.32 0.89 -10.32
N GLY A 108 3.54 1.76 -9.66
CA GLY A 108 3.81 2.19 -8.30
C GLY A 108 2.62 2.87 -7.65
N ILE A 109 2.71 3.08 -6.34
CA ILE A 109 1.68 3.71 -5.53
C ILE A 109 2.29 4.69 -4.52
N ILE A 110 1.58 5.78 -4.29
CA ILE A 110 1.86 6.79 -3.26
C ILE A 110 0.59 7.00 -2.44
N ILE A 111 0.66 6.93 -1.12
CA ILE A 111 -0.50 7.09 -0.22
C ILE A 111 -0.18 8.13 0.84
N TYR A 112 -1.02 9.15 0.97
CA TYR A 112 -1.05 10.08 2.10
C TYR A 112 -2.36 9.87 2.85
N ALA A 113 -2.31 9.40 4.09
CA ALA A 113 -3.51 9.09 4.86
C ALA A 113 -3.28 9.12 6.37
N HIS A 114 -4.36 9.19 7.15
CA HIS A 114 -4.29 8.79 8.55
C HIS A 114 -4.24 7.28 8.65
N GLY A 115 -3.60 6.79 9.72
CA GLY A 115 -3.57 5.38 10.02
C GLY A 115 -3.20 5.09 11.45
N ASN A 116 -3.16 3.80 11.77
CA ASN A 116 -2.86 3.28 13.08
C ASN A 116 -2.09 1.95 12.96
N PRO A 117 -1.59 1.38 14.08
CA PRO A 117 -0.76 0.17 14.06
C PRO A 117 -1.44 -1.05 13.40
N VAL A 118 -2.77 -1.12 13.40
CA VAL A 118 -3.52 -2.22 12.76
C VAL A 118 -3.80 -1.98 11.27
N GLY A 119 -3.22 -0.93 10.69
CA GLY A 119 -3.18 -0.73 9.25
C GLY A 119 -4.38 0.01 8.65
N TYR A 120 -5.18 0.72 9.44
CA TYR A 120 -6.27 1.55 8.87
C TYR A 120 -5.74 2.67 7.98
N ILE A 121 -6.47 2.95 6.90
CA ILE A 121 -6.25 4.05 5.98
C ILE A 121 -7.55 4.84 5.91
N ALA A 122 -7.58 6.02 6.51
CA ALA A 122 -8.82 6.77 6.69
C ALA A 122 -8.70 8.23 6.27
N THR A 123 -9.86 8.78 5.92
CA THR A 123 -10.07 10.23 5.76
C THR A 123 -10.37 10.83 7.13
N PRO A 124 -9.82 12.01 7.51
CA PRO A 124 -10.00 12.55 8.85
C PRO A 124 -11.44 12.88 9.25
N SER A 125 -12.35 13.04 8.29
CA SER A 125 -13.71 13.56 8.50
C SER A 125 -14.84 12.57 8.22
N THR A 126 -14.55 11.31 7.88
CA THR A 126 -15.59 10.32 7.52
C THR A 126 -15.29 8.94 8.11
N ASN A 127 -16.32 8.16 8.45
CA ASN A 127 -16.19 6.73 8.80
C ASN A 127 -15.83 5.84 7.59
N ILE A 128 -15.42 6.42 6.46
CA ILE A 128 -14.99 5.70 5.27
C ILE A 128 -13.48 5.46 5.41
N TYR A 129 -13.11 4.19 5.52
CA TYR A 129 -11.74 3.73 5.60
C TYR A 129 -11.51 2.53 4.67
N THR A 130 -10.24 2.28 4.39
CA THR A 130 -9.73 1.00 3.89
C THR A 130 -8.62 0.53 4.84
N THR A 131 -7.98 -0.60 4.54
CA THR A 131 -6.84 -1.11 5.31
C THR A 131 -5.65 -1.37 4.40
N GLN A 132 -4.44 -1.37 4.96
CA GLN A 132 -3.22 -1.78 4.26
C GLN A 132 -3.39 -3.20 3.69
N LYS A 133 -3.98 -4.12 4.45
CA LYS A 133 -4.32 -5.48 3.99
C LYS A 133 -5.15 -5.47 2.71
N GLU A 134 -6.22 -4.68 2.65
CA GLU A 134 -7.09 -4.63 1.47
C GLU A 134 -6.33 -4.08 0.25
N LEU A 135 -5.52 -3.03 0.44
CA LEU A 135 -4.71 -2.48 -0.64
C LEU A 135 -3.68 -3.47 -1.14
N ILE A 136 -2.96 -4.14 -0.23
CA ILE A 136 -1.98 -5.17 -0.56
C ILE A 136 -2.64 -6.31 -1.31
N TYR A 137 -3.80 -6.79 -0.86
CA TYR A 137 -4.56 -7.84 -1.54
C TYR A 137 -4.95 -7.44 -2.96
N LYS A 138 -5.44 -6.21 -3.16
CA LYS A 138 -5.79 -5.68 -4.49
C LYS A 138 -4.55 -5.54 -5.37
N LEU A 139 -3.44 -5.04 -4.84
CA LEU A 139 -2.18 -4.91 -5.57
C LEU A 139 -1.58 -6.27 -5.93
N HIS A 140 -1.73 -7.29 -5.08
CA HIS A 140 -1.26 -8.64 -5.39
C HIS A 140 -1.97 -9.21 -6.64
N LYS A 141 -3.20 -8.80 -6.93
CA LYS A 141 -3.91 -9.20 -8.16
C LYS A 141 -3.28 -8.66 -9.45
N ASN A 142 -2.38 -7.67 -9.36
CA ASN A 142 -1.59 -7.16 -10.47
C ASN A 142 -0.70 -8.26 -11.10
N GLY A 143 -0.42 -9.33 -10.36
CA GLY A 143 0.29 -10.51 -10.87
C GLY A 143 1.82 -10.38 -10.84
N TYR A 144 2.34 -9.23 -10.41
CA TYR A 144 3.77 -8.95 -10.25
C TYR A 144 3.98 -7.89 -9.17
N LYS A 145 5.19 -7.81 -8.63
CA LYS A 145 5.60 -6.78 -7.68
C LYS A 145 5.69 -5.42 -8.35
N ILE A 146 5.06 -4.42 -7.76
CA ILE A 146 5.18 -3.03 -8.24
C ILE A 146 6.59 -2.50 -7.94
N ALA A 147 7.06 -1.52 -8.72
CA ALA A 147 8.38 -0.95 -8.51
C ALA A 147 8.50 -0.25 -7.15
N TYR A 148 7.43 0.46 -6.76
CA TYR A 148 7.48 1.38 -5.63
C TYR A 148 6.18 1.46 -4.84
N ALA A 149 6.30 1.45 -3.51
CA ALA A 149 5.26 1.83 -2.57
C ALA A 149 5.76 2.95 -1.65
N TYR A 150 5.19 4.14 -1.78
CA TYR A 150 5.47 5.28 -0.91
C TYR A 150 4.28 5.51 0.02
N LEU A 151 4.44 5.18 1.29
CA LEU A 151 3.39 5.12 2.29
C LEU A 151 3.59 6.25 3.31
N MET A 152 3.03 7.41 3.00
CA MET A 152 2.99 8.56 3.89
C MET A 152 1.75 8.51 4.81
N GLN A 153 1.50 7.31 5.33
CA GLN A 153 0.44 7.00 6.28
C GLN A 153 1.05 6.77 7.65
N CYS A 154 0.43 7.26 8.72
CA CYS A 154 0.87 6.97 10.09
C CYS A 154 0.91 5.46 10.33
N PHE A 155 2.00 4.95 10.94
CA PHE A 155 2.21 3.51 11.17
C PHE A 155 2.23 2.65 9.89
N SER A 156 2.56 3.23 8.74
CA SER A 156 2.65 2.52 7.46
C SER A 156 3.67 1.38 7.45
N GLY A 157 4.76 1.51 8.22
CA GLY A 157 5.80 0.50 8.35
C GLY A 157 5.84 -0.13 9.74
N TYR A 158 4.74 -0.05 10.50
CA TYR A 158 4.72 -0.51 11.89
C TYR A 158 5.09 -1.99 12.01
N GLU A 159 6.01 -2.27 12.91
CA GLU A 159 6.44 -3.61 13.31
C GLU A 159 6.34 -3.70 14.83
N GLY A 160 5.50 -4.60 15.33
CA GLY A 160 5.38 -4.78 16.77
C GLY A 160 4.10 -5.46 17.22
N ASN A 161 3.92 -5.50 18.53
CA ASN A 161 2.78 -6.15 19.16
C ASN A 161 1.58 -5.21 19.24
N VAL A 162 0.47 -5.67 18.67
CA VAL A 162 -0.85 -5.10 18.84
C VAL A 162 -1.59 -5.91 19.89
N GLU A 163 -2.21 -5.22 20.83
CA GLU A 163 -3.16 -5.80 21.78
C GLU A 163 -4.51 -5.12 21.60
N ILE A 164 -5.57 -5.91 21.40
CA ILE A 164 -6.94 -5.40 21.35
C ILE A 164 -7.69 -5.99 22.52
N LYS A 165 -8.30 -5.13 23.33
CA LYS A 165 -8.96 -5.48 24.59
C LYS A 165 -10.47 -5.26 24.51
N ASN A 166 -11.16 -5.89 25.45
CA ASN A 166 -12.58 -5.70 25.73
C ASN A 166 -13.52 -6.02 24.56
N MET A 167 -13.09 -6.82 23.57
CA MET A 167 -13.97 -7.23 22.49
C MET A 167 -15.01 -8.24 22.98
N ASN A 168 -16.27 -8.06 22.58
CA ASN A 168 -17.27 -9.12 22.68
C ASN A 168 -16.85 -10.33 21.82
N VAL A 169 -17.28 -11.54 22.18
CA VAL A 169 -16.83 -12.80 21.53
C VAL A 169 -17.27 -12.90 20.05
N ASP A 170 -18.45 -12.40 19.71
CA ASP A 170 -18.94 -12.42 18.33
C ASP A 170 -18.15 -11.44 17.45
N THR A 171 -17.90 -10.24 17.97
CA THR A 171 -17.06 -9.19 17.37
C THR A 171 -15.63 -9.66 17.20
N PHE A 172 -15.13 -10.45 18.15
CA PHE A 172 -13.79 -11.05 18.09
C PHE A 172 -13.65 -12.02 16.91
N ASN A 173 -14.60 -12.94 16.76
CA ASN A 173 -14.56 -13.92 15.67
C ASN A 173 -14.69 -13.21 14.31
N ASP A 174 -15.61 -12.24 14.20
CA ASP A 174 -15.75 -11.43 13.00
C ASP A 174 -14.49 -10.60 12.71
N PHE A 175 -13.83 -10.06 13.74
CA PHE A 175 -12.60 -9.29 13.60
C PHE A 175 -11.44 -10.18 13.10
N ILE A 176 -11.27 -11.37 13.65
CA ILE A 176 -10.22 -12.28 13.21
C ILE A 176 -10.50 -12.80 11.80
N ASP A 177 -11.72 -13.25 11.51
CA ASP A 177 -12.02 -13.90 10.23
C ASP A 177 -12.14 -12.90 9.07
N ASN A 178 -12.64 -11.69 9.32
CA ASN A 178 -12.82 -10.69 8.26
C ASN A 178 -11.66 -9.69 8.18
N TYR A 179 -11.13 -9.21 9.31
CA TYR A 179 -10.16 -8.11 9.30
C TYR A 179 -8.72 -8.58 9.19
N PHE A 180 -8.32 -9.71 9.77
CA PHE A 180 -6.91 -10.10 9.78
C PHE A 180 -6.64 -11.43 9.08
N ASP A 181 -5.79 -11.40 8.06
CA ASP A 181 -5.26 -12.65 7.50
C ASP A 181 -4.30 -13.25 8.54
N LYS A 182 -4.53 -14.50 8.96
CA LYS A 182 -3.65 -15.22 9.92
C LYS A 182 -2.19 -15.27 9.45
N ARG A 183 -1.91 -15.08 8.16
CA ARG A 183 -0.55 -14.95 7.63
C ARG A 183 0.17 -13.69 8.13
N ILE A 184 -0.58 -12.61 8.34
CA ILE A 184 -0.05 -11.31 8.79
C ILE A 184 0.11 -11.31 10.32
N MET A 185 -0.78 -12.01 11.04
CA MET A 185 -0.75 -12.10 12.50
C MET A 185 0.25 -13.16 12.98
N LYS A 186 1.43 -12.73 13.41
CA LYS A 186 2.41 -13.62 14.07
C LYS A 186 2.14 -13.66 15.57
N ASN A 187 2.54 -14.76 16.23
CA ASN A 187 2.46 -14.91 17.70
C ASN A 187 1.08 -14.60 18.31
N TYR A 188 0.01 -15.02 17.63
CA TYR A 188 -1.36 -14.80 18.06
C TYR A 188 -1.65 -15.49 19.41
N ILE A 189 -2.15 -14.70 20.37
CA ILE A 189 -2.61 -15.15 21.68
C ILE A 189 -3.98 -14.54 21.93
N SER A 190 -4.97 -15.38 22.26
CA SER A 190 -6.32 -14.95 22.63
C SER A 190 -6.64 -15.32 24.07
N LYS A 191 -7.22 -14.39 24.83
CA LYS A 191 -7.67 -14.61 26.21
C LYS A 191 -9.14 -14.26 26.34
N PHE A 192 -9.84 -15.00 27.19
CA PHE A 192 -11.26 -14.78 27.49
C PHE A 192 -11.44 -14.71 29.01
N GLU A 193 -11.88 -13.57 29.50
CA GLU A 193 -12.12 -13.33 30.92
C GLU A 193 -13.39 -12.50 31.11
N ASN A 194 -14.30 -12.94 31.99
CA ASN A 194 -15.54 -12.22 32.34
C ASN A 194 -16.42 -11.83 31.13
N GLY A 195 -16.54 -12.70 30.12
CA GLY A 195 -17.32 -12.44 28.91
C GLY A 195 -16.68 -11.46 27.92
N ARG A 196 -15.45 -11.01 28.19
CA ARG A 196 -14.65 -10.16 27.31
C ARG A 196 -13.47 -10.93 26.77
N SER A 197 -13.10 -10.63 25.54
CA SER A 197 -11.96 -11.20 24.86
C SER A 197 -10.85 -10.16 24.69
N SER A 198 -9.61 -10.61 24.74
CA SER A 198 -8.47 -9.85 24.27
C SER A 198 -7.64 -10.69 23.30
N VAL A 199 -7.09 -10.04 22.30
CA VAL A 199 -6.13 -10.63 21.37
C VAL A 199 -4.82 -9.86 21.44
N THR A 200 -3.71 -10.58 21.43
CA THR A 200 -2.38 -10.02 21.20
C THR A 200 -1.77 -10.71 20.00
N PHE A 201 -1.16 -9.94 19.11
CA PHE A 201 -0.49 -10.46 17.93
C PHE A 201 0.59 -9.49 17.47
N THR A 202 1.58 -10.02 16.78
CA THR A 202 2.65 -9.24 16.16
C THR A 202 2.30 -8.97 14.70
N ILE A 203 2.44 -7.72 14.25
CA ILE A 203 2.31 -7.30 12.85
C ILE A 203 3.65 -6.76 12.37
N ASP A 204 3.91 -6.90 11.07
CA ASP A 204 5.05 -6.30 10.36
C ASP A 204 4.57 -5.78 9.00
N TRP A 205 4.08 -4.55 8.94
CA TRP A 205 3.55 -3.97 7.71
C TRP A 205 4.64 -3.75 6.67
N HIS A 206 5.85 -3.41 7.10
CA HIS A 206 6.99 -3.20 6.21
C HIS A 206 7.27 -4.47 5.38
N MET A 207 7.29 -5.63 6.03
CA MET A 207 7.43 -6.93 5.37
C MET A 207 6.28 -7.21 4.40
N GLU A 208 5.03 -6.99 4.81
CA GLU A 208 3.87 -7.25 3.96
C GLU A 208 3.88 -6.40 2.68
N TRP A 209 4.29 -5.12 2.76
CA TRP A 209 4.49 -4.29 1.58
C TRP A 209 5.69 -4.73 0.74
N SER A 210 6.76 -5.22 1.36
CA SER A 210 7.96 -5.72 0.67
C SER A 210 7.71 -7.02 -0.11
N ILE A 211 6.65 -7.76 0.21
CA ILE A 211 6.21 -8.92 -0.58
C ILE A 211 5.65 -8.47 -1.94
N ILE A 212 4.98 -7.32 -2.00
CA ILE A 212 4.29 -6.86 -3.22
C ILE A 212 4.97 -5.69 -3.92
N SER A 213 6.04 -5.13 -3.35
CA SER A 213 6.80 -4.04 -3.95
C SER A 213 8.30 -4.28 -3.85
N ASN A 214 9.04 -3.84 -4.88
CA ASN A 214 10.50 -3.91 -4.87
C ASN A 214 11.14 -2.94 -3.88
N ARG A 215 10.48 -1.81 -3.60
CA ARG A 215 10.97 -0.80 -2.66
C ARG A 215 9.80 -0.14 -1.93
N VAL A 216 9.93 -0.08 -0.62
CA VAL A 216 8.94 0.50 0.29
C VAL A 216 9.57 1.68 1.00
N TRP A 217 8.87 2.81 1.02
CA TRP A 217 9.15 3.92 1.94
C TRP A 217 7.95 4.11 2.82
N ASP A 218 8.16 4.03 4.11
CA ASP A 218 7.11 4.08 5.11
C ASP A 218 7.60 4.80 6.37
N TYR A 219 6.71 4.90 7.34
CA TYR A 219 6.97 5.40 8.67
C TYR A 219 6.94 4.24 9.66
N GLN A 220 8.12 3.87 10.17
CA GLN A 220 8.27 2.97 11.31
C GLN A 220 7.93 3.75 12.58
N ASP A 221 6.89 3.31 13.30
CA ASP A 221 6.50 3.80 14.64
C ASP A 221 6.18 5.31 14.77
N MET A 222 5.87 6.01 13.68
CA MET A 222 5.53 7.44 13.73
C MET A 222 4.07 7.75 13.40
N ASN A 223 3.46 8.56 14.27
CA ASN A 223 2.33 9.42 13.92
C ASN A 223 2.91 10.74 13.35
N VAL A 224 2.84 10.91 12.02
CA VAL A 224 3.52 12.01 11.31
C VAL A 224 2.77 13.35 11.41
N LEU A 225 1.59 13.36 12.04
CA LEU A 225 0.95 14.59 12.46
C LEU A 225 1.23 14.75 13.94
N THR A 226 2.17 15.66 14.26
CA THR A 226 2.60 16.10 15.59
C THR A 226 1.49 16.70 16.49
N ILE A 227 0.24 16.28 16.32
CA ILE A 227 -0.95 16.72 17.08
C ILE A 227 -1.80 15.48 17.44
N ASP A 228 -1.27 14.67 18.39
CA ASP A 228 -1.95 14.14 19.60
C ASP A 228 -0.96 13.14 20.26
N MET A 229 -0.13 13.56 21.22
CA MET A 229 -0.39 13.66 22.67
C MET A 229 -0.77 12.34 23.38
N LYS A 230 0.25 11.55 23.76
CA LYS A 230 0.72 11.43 25.15
C LYS A 230 1.82 10.36 25.30
N PHE A 231 2.99 10.82 25.73
CA PHE A 231 3.77 10.32 26.86
C PHE A 231 3.70 8.80 27.18
N PHE A 232 4.84 8.13 26.99
CA PHE A 232 5.13 6.73 27.33
C PHE A 232 4.28 5.71 26.56
N LEU A 233 4.69 5.36 25.35
CA LEU A 233 4.16 4.18 24.67
C LEU A 233 4.85 2.93 25.23
N PRO A 234 4.10 1.97 25.80
CA PRO A 234 4.63 0.64 26.09
C PRO A 234 4.96 -0.11 24.78
N GLU A 235 5.78 -1.16 24.86
CA GLU A 235 6.15 -2.06 23.73
C GLU A 235 4.94 -2.69 23.01
N THR A 236 3.74 -2.48 23.53
CA THR A 236 2.47 -3.02 23.04
C THR A 236 1.48 -1.89 22.76
N HIS A 237 0.99 -1.78 21.53
CA HIS A 237 -0.09 -0.84 21.20
C HIS A 237 -1.43 -1.44 21.60
N THR A 238 -2.03 -0.90 22.67
CA THR A 238 -3.37 -1.31 23.12
C THR A 238 -4.45 -0.51 22.40
N ILE A 239 -5.40 -1.20 21.77
CA ILE A 239 -6.66 -0.63 21.26
C ILE A 239 -7.78 -1.13 22.18
N ASP A 240 -8.52 -0.20 22.78
CA ASP A 240 -9.66 -0.52 23.66
C ASP A 240 -10.97 -0.40 22.87
N CYS A 241 -11.69 -1.50 22.75
CA CYS A 241 -13.02 -1.55 22.16
C CYS A 241 -14.06 -1.31 23.26
N ALA A 242 -14.10 -0.10 23.82
CA ALA A 242 -15.20 0.28 24.72
C ALA A 242 -16.49 0.48 23.90
N ASP A 243 -17.57 -0.17 24.34
CA ASP A 243 -18.93 -0.07 23.78
C ASP A 243 -19.46 1.38 23.73
#